data_AF-A0A7Y0A4Z2-F1
#
_entry.id   AF-A0A7Y0A4Z2-F1
#
_cell.length_a   1.000
_cell.length_b   1.000
_cell.length_c   1.000
_cell.angle_alpha   90.00
_cell.angle_beta   90.00
_cell.angle_gamma   90.00
#
_symmetry.space_group_name_H-M   'P 1'
#
loop_
_entity.id
_entity.type
_entity.pdbx_description
1 polymer ?
#
loop_
_entity_poly.entity_id
_entity_poly.type
_entity_poly.pdbx_seq_one_letter_code
_entity_poly.pdbx_strand_id
1 'polypeptide(L)'
;MIIKENLLLEHGAQHVFFDLNQEIFQEGQRARFYYQIVEGTVELTNYNDSGKEFTQNIISAGQCFGETVLFIDQPYPMSAVAKSYCHILKLSKTAFLGLLFRHPEISLNIFNV
;
A
#
# COMPACT_ATOMS: atom_id res chain seq x y z
N MET A 1 -2.95 10.10 1.71
CA MET A 1 -2.99 10.55 0.31
C MET A 1 -3.90 9.62 -0.50
N ILE A 2 -4.66 10.12 -1.46
CA ILE A 2 -5.49 9.31 -2.38
C ILE A 2 -5.24 9.81 -3.80
N ILE A 3 -4.93 8.90 -4.72
CA ILE A 3 -4.73 9.19 -6.14
C ILE A 3 -5.95 8.69 -6.91
N LYS A 4 -6.45 9.48 -7.86
CA LYS A 4 -7.58 9.07 -8.70
C LYS A 4 -7.26 7.75 -9.41
N GLU A 5 -8.21 6.83 -9.38
CA GLU A 5 -8.05 5.48 -9.94
C GLU A 5 -7.67 5.49 -11.42
N ASN A 6 -8.33 6.30 -12.25
CA ASN A 6 -8.01 6.40 -13.67
C ASN A 6 -6.55 6.82 -13.91
N LEU A 7 -6.02 7.75 -13.10
CA LEU A 7 -4.64 8.20 -13.20
C LEU A 7 -3.65 7.09 -12.83
N LEU A 8 -3.97 6.30 -11.79
CA LEU A 8 -3.19 5.13 -11.42
C LEU A 8 -3.17 4.10 -12.57
N LEU A 9 -4.32 3.82 -13.16
CA LEU A 9 -4.47 2.88 -14.28
C LEU A 9 -3.70 3.34 -15.53
N GLU A 10 -3.77 4.62 -15.88
CA GLU A 10 -2.98 5.23 -16.97
C GLU A 10 -1.47 5.06 -16.78
N HIS A 11 -1.02 4.94 -15.52
CA HIS A 11 0.38 4.72 -15.15
C HIS A 11 0.74 3.24 -15.00
N GLY A 12 -0.17 2.32 -15.34
CA GLY A 12 0.06 0.88 -15.31
C GLY A 12 -0.26 0.23 -13.96
N ALA A 13 -1.10 0.84 -13.14
CA ALA A 13 -1.65 0.15 -11.98
C ALA A 13 -2.54 -1.01 -12.43
N GLN A 14 -2.59 -2.04 -11.59
CA GLN A 14 -3.43 -3.21 -11.82
C GLN A 14 -4.39 -3.38 -10.66
N HIS A 15 -5.62 -3.78 -10.97
CA HIS A 15 -6.51 -4.32 -9.96
C HIS A 15 -6.00 -5.68 -9.51
N VAL A 16 -5.85 -5.82 -8.21
CA VAL A 16 -5.53 -7.08 -7.54
C VAL A 16 -6.58 -7.32 -6.46
N PHE A 17 -6.89 -8.59 -6.23
CA PHE A 17 -7.94 -9.01 -5.33
C PHE A 17 -7.37 -9.96 -4.30
N PHE A 18 -7.80 -9.80 -3.05
CA PHE A 18 -7.37 -10.63 -1.93
C PHE A 18 -8.60 -11.08 -1.15
N ASP A 19 -8.68 -12.37 -0.86
CA ASP A 19 -9.69 -12.92 0.04
C ASP A 19 -9.32 -12.70 1.50
N LEU A 20 -10.29 -12.92 2.39
CA LEU A 20 -10.07 -12.87 3.84
C LEU A 20 -8.83 -13.69 4.26
N ASN A 21 -7.98 -13.07 5.07
CA ASN A 21 -6.72 -13.60 5.59
C ASN A 21 -5.61 -13.84 4.55
N GLN A 22 -5.79 -13.43 3.29
CA GLN A 22 -4.69 -13.45 2.33
C GLN A 22 -3.69 -12.33 2.62
N GLU A 23 -2.43 -12.68 2.45
CA GLU A 23 -1.31 -11.77 2.66
C GLU A 23 -1.03 -10.96 1.38
N ILE A 24 -0.83 -9.65 1.56
CA ILE A 24 -0.56 -8.70 0.49
C ILE A 24 0.95 -8.50 0.35
N PHE A 25 1.66 -8.39 1.48
CA PHE A 25 3.11 -8.43 1.58
C PHE A 25 3.55 -8.77 3.01
N GLN A 26 4.82 -9.18 3.16
CA GLN A 26 5.42 -9.51 4.46
C GLN A 26 6.41 -8.47 4.93
N GLU A 27 6.49 -8.34 6.25
CA GLU A 27 7.61 -7.71 6.94
C GLU A 27 8.97 -8.23 6.41
N GLY A 28 9.93 -7.33 6.25
CA GLY A 28 11.28 -7.64 5.77
C GLY A 28 11.38 -7.87 4.27
N GLN A 29 10.28 -8.01 3.54
CA GLN A 29 10.32 -8.05 2.08
C GLN A 29 10.63 -6.66 1.49
N ARG A 30 11.37 -6.63 0.39
CA ARG A 30 11.67 -5.39 -0.32
C ARG A 30 10.39 -4.74 -0.84
N ALA A 31 10.17 -3.48 -0.49
CA ALA A 31 9.04 -2.72 -0.98
C ALA A 31 9.16 -2.43 -2.49
N ARG A 32 8.18 -2.88 -3.27
CA ARG A 32 8.19 -2.80 -4.74
C ARG A 32 6.95 -2.14 -5.32
N PHE A 33 5.92 -1.94 -4.52
CA PHE A 33 4.62 -1.50 -5.00
C PHE A 33 3.96 -0.51 -4.05
N TYR A 34 3.26 0.44 -4.64
CA TYR A 34 2.26 1.28 -4.02
C TYR A 34 0.91 0.54 -4.05
N TYR A 35 0.14 0.65 -2.98
CA TYR A 35 -1.18 0.05 -2.85
C TYR A 35 -2.22 1.09 -2.45
N GLN A 36 -3.40 1.06 -3.09
CA GLN A 36 -4.57 1.86 -2.71
C GLN A 36 -5.83 0.99 -2.67
N ILE A 37 -6.53 1.02 -1.54
CA ILE A 37 -7.71 0.19 -1.30
C ILE A 37 -8.91 0.83 -1.98
N VAL A 38 -9.53 0.10 -2.91
CA VAL A 38 -10.80 0.46 -3.55
C VAL A 38 -11.96 -0.05 -2.70
N GLU A 39 -11.85 -1.29 -2.23
CA GLU A 39 -12.84 -1.95 -1.37
C GLU A 39 -12.14 -2.83 -0.34
N GLY A 40 -12.74 -2.96 0.84
CA GLY A 40 -12.30 -3.88 1.89
C GLY A 40 -11.45 -3.23 2.99
N THR A 41 -10.86 -4.10 3.81
CA THR A 41 -10.09 -3.74 5.00
C THR A 41 -8.79 -4.55 5.04
N VAL A 42 -7.68 -3.84 5.26
CA VAL A 42 -6.34 -4.40 5.40
C VAL A 42 -5.83 -4.11 6.81
N GLU A 43 -5.28 -5.12 7.47
CA GLU A 43 -4.58 -4.96 8.72
C GLU A 43 -3.08 -4.95 8.47
N LEU A 44 -2.38 -3.98 9.08
CA LEU A 44 -0.93 -3.97 9.14
C LEU A 44 -0.49 -4.58 10.47
N THR A 45 0.36 -5.61 10.41
CA THR A 45 0.76 -6.38 11.59
C THR A 45 2.27 -6.63 11.66
N ASN A 46 2.80 -6.73 12.87
CA ASN A 46 4.14 -7.21 13.15
C ASN A 46 4.09 -8.42 14.08
N TYR A 47 5.19 -9.17 14.12
CA TYR A 47 5.41 -10.16 15.16
C TYR A 47 6.44 -9.63 16.15
N ASN A 48 6.20 -9.85 17.45
CA ASN A 48 7.24 -9.60 18.45
C ASN A 48 8.23 -10.79 18.54
N ASP A 49 9.28 -10.67 19.35
CA ASP A 49 10.30 -11.71 19.55
C ASP A 49 9.74 -13.06 20.04
N SER A 50 8.51 -13.07 20.58
CA SER A 50 7.81 -14.29 21.02
C SER A 50 6.92 -14.90 19.94
N GLY A 51 6.91 -14.34 18.72
CA GLY A 51 6.04 -14.76 17.62
C GLY A 51 4.58 -14.32 17.78
N LYS A 52 4.27 -13.42 18.70
CA LYS A 52 2.91 -12.90 18.89
C LYS A 52 2.64 -11.77 17.91
N GLU A 53 1.55 -11.91 17.15
CA GLU A 53 1.07 -10.88 16.22
C GLU A 53 0.56 -9.65 16.98
N PHE A 54 0.89 -8.46 16.46
CA PHE A 54 0.45 -7.18 16.97
C PHE A 54 -0.04 -6.29 15.82
N THR A 55 -1.29 -5.85 15.94
CA THR A 55 -1.92 -4.91 15.00
C THR A 55 -1.34 -3.52 15.17
N GLN A 56 -0.72 -3.00 14.11
CA GLN A 56 -0.19 -1.64 14.06
C GLN A 56 -1.24 -0.67 13.56
N ASN A 57 -2.02 -1.08 12.55
CA ASN A 57 -3.06 -0.25 11.97
C ASN A 57 -4.10 -1.09 11.22
N ILE A 58 -5.30 -0.53 11.05
CA ILE A 58 -6.37 -1.09 10.20
C ILE A 58 -6.75 -0.01 9.20
N ILE A 59 -6.67 -0.35 7.92
CA ILE A 59 -6.78 0.59 6.80
C ILE A 59 -7.93 0.12 5.91
N SER A 60 -8.79 1.03 5.48
CA SER A 60 -10.01 0.71 4.71
C SER A 60 -10.03 1.40 3.35
N ALA A 61 -11.08 1.11 2.58
CA ALA A 61 -11.36 1.75 1.29
C ALA A 61 -11.14 3.26 1.30
N GLY A 62 -10.52 3.77 0.22
CA GLY A 62 -10.16 5.18 0.10
C GLY A 62 -8.86 5.55 0.81
N GLN A 63 -8.02 4.58 1.19
CA GLN A 63 -6.70 4.85 1.77
C GLN A 63 -5.61 4.09 1.00
N CYS A 64 -4.39 4.61 1.06
CA CYS A 64 -3.19 3.92 0.57
C CYS A 64 -2.33 3.42 1.72
N PHE A 65 -1.43 2.49 1.41
CA PHE A 65 -0.47 1.96 2.38
C PHE A 65 0.82 1.48 1.70
N GLY A 66 1.90 1.44 2.48
CA GLY A 66 3.22 1.01 2.01
C GLY A 66 3.91 2.01 1.09
N GLU A 67 3.42 3.24 0.96
CA GLU A 67 4.00 4.30 0.12
C GLU A 67 5.29 4.88 0.72
N THR A 68 5.33 5.08 2.04
CA THR A 68 6.47 5.73 2.72
C THR A 68 7.76 4.96 2.50
N VAL A 69 7.69 3.63 2.58
CA VAL A 69 8.85 2.74 2.40
C VAL A 69 9.40 2.75 0.96
N LEU A 70 8.59 3.16 -0.02
CA LEU A 70 9.05 3.30 -1.40
C LEU A 70 10.00 4.48 -1.56
N PHE A 71 9.78 5.58 -0.85
CA PHE A 71 10.63 6.78 -0.91
C PHE A 71 12.00 6.54 -0.29
N ILE A 72 12.05 5.83 0.84
CA ILE A 72 13.29 5.56 1.58
C ILE A 72 14.03 4.29 1.13
N ASP A 73 13.49 3.56 0.14
CA ASP A 73 14.01 2.28 -0.39
C ASP A 73 14.34 1.24 0.70
N GLN A 74 13.47 1.15 1.72
CA GLN A 74 13.59 0.17 2.81
C GLN A 74 12.66 -1.02 2.61
N PRO A 75 12.93 -2.16 3.27
CA PRO A 75 11.95 -3.25 3.40
C PRO A 75 10.66 -2.79 4.09
N TYR A 76 9.58 -3.57 3.91
CA TYR A 76 8.35 -3.35 4.68
C TYR A 76 8.64 -3.55 6.18
N PRO A 77 8.32 -2.57 7.04
CA PRO A 77 8.54 -2.67 8.48
C PRO A 77 7.47 -3.52 9.17
N MET A 78 6.45 -3.97 8.43
CA MET A 78 5.30 -4.74 8.89
C MET A 78 4.68 -5.50 7.73
N SER A 79 3.90 -6.53 8.01
CA SER A 79 3.09 -7.27 7.04
C SER A 79 1.76 -6.57 6.78
N ALA A 80 1.13 -6.87 5.64
CA ALA A 80 -0.22 -6.43 5.32
C ALA A 80 -1.09 -7.64 4.98
N VAL A 81 -2.22 -7.80 5.68
CA VAL A 81 -3.13 -8.94 5.55
C VAL A 81 -4.56 -8.44 5.33
N ALA A 82 -5.26 -9.02 4.36
CA ALA A 82 -6.67 -8.72 4.12
C ALA A 82 -7.54 -9.24 5.28
N LYS A 83 -8.43 -8.39 5.82
CA LYS A 83 -9.42 -8.74 6.87
C LYS A 83 -10.86 -8.75 6.36
N SER A 84 -11.02 -8.59 5.05
CA SER A 84 -12.23 -8.86 4.28
C SER A 84 -11.81 -9.29 2.88
N TYR A 85 -12.77 -9.49 1.98
CA TYR A 85 -12.47 -9.37 0.56
C TYR A 85 -11.94 -7.96 0.29
N CYS A 86 -10.83 -7.86 -0.45
CA CYS A 86 -10.16 -6.61 -0.76
C CYS A 86 -9.95 -6.46 -2.26
N HIS A 87 -10.33 -5.29 -2.78
CA HIS A 87 -10.02 -4.84 -4.13
C HIS A 87 -9.02 -3.69 -4.02
N ILE A 88 -7.84 -3.87 -4.60
CA ILE A 88 -6.70 -2.96 -4.41
C ILE A 88 -6.10 -2.61 -5.76
N LEU A 89 -5.75 -1.33 -5.93
CA LEU A 89 -4.88 -0.87 -7.01
C LEU A 89 -3.43 -1.04 -6.60
N LYS A 90 -2.67 -1.76 -7.41
CA LYS A 90 -1.24 -2.03 -7.21
C LYS A 90 -0.42 -1.39 -8.33
N LEU A 91 0.52 -0.51 -7.97
CA LEU A 91 1.37 0.20 -8.92
C LEU A 91 2.85 -0.01 -8.58
N SER A 92 3.69 -0.30 -9.58
CA SER A 92 5.14 -0.49 -9.33
C SER A 92 5.80 0.78 -8.77
N LYS A 93 6.84 0.62 -7.94
CA LYS A 93 7.64 1.73 -7.39
C LYS A 93 8.09 2.71 -8.47
N THR A 94 8.65 2.20 -9.57
CA THR A 94 9.15 3.04 -10.67
C THR A 94 8.02 3.84 -11.32
N ALA A 95 6.87 3.22 -11.57
CA ALA A 95 5.73 3.91 -12.16
C ALA A 95 5.11 4.93 -11.20
N PHE A 96 5.02 4.60 -9.90
CA PHE A 96 4.54 5.50 -8.85
C PHE A 96 5.43 6.75 -8.70
N LEU A 97 6.75 6.58 -8.62
CA LEU A 97 7.67 7.72 -8.56
C LEU A 97 7.62 8.55 -9.86
N GLY A 98 7.46 7.91 -11.02
CA GLY A 98 7.26 8.59 -12.30
C GLY A 98 5.95 9.40 -12.35
N LEU A 99 4.87 8.87 -11.77
CA LEU A 99 3.59 9.57 -11.62
C LEU A 99 3.78 10.83 -10.77
N LEU A 100 4.41 10.69 -9.60
CA LEU A 100 4.65 11.81 -8.68
C LEU A 100 5.53 12.91 -9.31
N PHE A 101 6.53 12.52 -10.09
CA PHE A 101 7.38 13.46 -10.83
C PHE A 101 6.61 14.24 -11.90
N ARG A 102 5.65 13.60 -12.58
CA ARG A 102 4.80 14.23 -13.60
C ARG A 102 3.65 15.05 -13.02
N HIS A 103 3.27 14.78 -11.77
CA HIS A 103 2.14 15.42 -11.08
C HIS A 103 2.58 15.97 -9.71
N PRO A 104 3.36 17.07 -9.68
CA PRO A 104 3.87 17.67 -8.43
C PRO A 104 2.76 18.02 -7.42
N GLU A 105 1.57 18.36 -7.90
CA GLU A 105 0.38 18.63 -7.08
C GLU A 105 -0.05 17.44 -6.21
N ILE A 106 0.18 16.21 -6.69
CA ILE A 106 -0.08 15.00 -5.92
C ILE A 106 1.02 14.81 -4.86
N SER A 107 2.27 15.09 -5.24
CA SER A 107 3.42 14.98 -4.35
C SER A 107 3.32 15.89 -3.12
N LEU A 108 2.76 17.09 -3.28
CA LEU A 108 2.55 18.04 -2.18
C LEU A 108 1.56 17.52 -1.12
N ASN A 109 0.65 16.62 -1.49
CA ASN A 109 -0.31 16.01 -0.55
C ASN A 109 0.27 14.84 0.26
N ILE A 110 1.55 14.49 0.04
CA ILE A 110 2.24 13.44 0.80
C ILE A 110 2.59 13.92 2.22
N PHE A 111 2.86 15.21 2.40
CA PHE A 111 3.36 15.77 3.67
C PHE A 111 2.29 16.37 4.58
N ASN A 112 1.02 16.33 4.16
CA ASN A 112 -0.11 16.87 4.94
C ASN A 112 -0.81 15.80 5.79
N VAL A 113 -0.05 14.88 6.38
CA VAL A 113 -0.56 13.87 7.31
C VAL A 113 -0.20 14.26 8.74
#